data_AF-A0A1C5R1Z2-F1
#
_entry.id   AF-A0A1C5R1Z2-F1
#
_cell.length_a   1.000
_cell.length_b   1.000
_cell.length_c   1.000
_cell.angle_alpha   90.00
_cell.angle_beta   90.00
_cell.angle_gamma   90.00
#
_symmetry.space_group_name_H-M   'P 1'
#
loop_
_entity.id
_entity.type
_entity.pdbx_description
1 polymer ?
#
loop_
_entity_poly.entity_id
_entity_poly.type
_entity_poly.pdbx_seq_one_letter_code
_entity_poly.pdbx_strand_id
1 'polypeptide(L)' 'MSPRTGRPTDALKNHDLKVRVDDKLYDRLLRYADDNNITKAEAIRRVLDEHLPKN' A
#
# COMPACT_ATOMS: atom_id res chain seq x y z
N MET A 1 -28.47 24.00 -5.91
CA MET A 1 -27.12 23.72 -5.37
C MET A 1 -26.60 22.49 -6.08
N SER A 2 -25.74 22.67 -7.10
CA SER A 2 -25.13 21.52 -7.77
C SER A 2 -24.17 20.87 -6.77
N PRO A 3 -24.28 19.56 -6.47
CA PRO A 3 -23.33 18.91 -5.58
C PRO A 3 -21.96 19.04 -6.23
N ARG A 4 -21.05 19.75 -5.55
CA ARG A 4 -19.64 19.72 -5.94
C ARG A 4 -19.20 18.29 -5.76
N THR A 5 -19.11 17.53 -6.85
CA THR A 5 -18.46 16.22 -6.88
C THR A 5 -16.99 16.47 -6.56
N GLY A 6 -16.70 16.56 -5.26
CA GLY A 6 -15.36 16.60 -4.74
C GLY A 6 -14.64 15.28 -5.03
N ARG A 7 -13.38 15.19 -4.60
CA ARG A 7 -12.63 13.94 -4.68
C ARG A 7 -13.43 12.84 -3.96
N PRO A 8 -13.64 11.65 -4.56
CA PRO A 8 -14.36 10.55 -3.91
C PRO A 8 -13.73 10.24 -2.55
N THR A 9 -14.52 10.38 -1.47
CA THR A 9 -14.04 10.27 -0.09
C THR A 9 -13.91 8.82 0.38
N ASP A 10 -14.58 7.88 -0.30
CA ASP A 10 -14.76 6.49 0.16
C ASP A 10 -13.49 5.63 0.19
N ALA A 11 -12.42 6.02 -0.52
CA ALA A 11 -11.18 5.24 -0.61
C ALA A 11 -9.92 6.09 -0.40
N LEU A 12 -10.01 7.09 0.48
CA LEU A 12 -8.92 8.02 0.70
C LEU A 12 -7.77 7.38 1.50
N LYS A 13 -6.70 7.00 0.79
CA LYS A 13 -5.41 6.62 1.37
C LYS A 13 -4.73 7.89 1.92
N ASN A 14 -5.11 8.28 3.13
CA ASN A 14 -4.76 9.58 3.73
C ASN A 14 -3.34 9.69 4.25
N HIS A 15 -2.72 8.55 4.57
CA HIS A 15 -1.40 8.50 5.19
C HIS A 15 -0.36 8.03 4.16
N ASP A 16 0.66 8.85 3.95
CA ASP A 16 1.85 8.50 3.17
C ASP A 16 2.90 7.87 4.10
N LEU A 17 3.59 6.83 3.64
CA LEU A 17 4.57 6.07 4.40
C LEU A 17 5.93 6.16 3.69
N LYS A 18 6.84 6.99 4.23
CA LYS A 18 8.20 7.17 3.70
C LYS A 18 9.19 6.38 4.55
N VAL A 19 9.63 5.24 4.04
CA VAL A 19 10.57 4.34 4.73
C VAL A 19 11.74 4.02 3.82
N ARG A 20 12.95 4.11 4.36
CA ARG A 20 14.17 3.62 3.69
C ARG A 20 14.35 2.15 4.03
N VAL A 21 14.71 1.35 3.04
CA VAL A 21 14.89 -0.08 3.17
C VAL A 21 16.21 -0.49 2.51
N ASP A 22 16.80 -1.57 2.98
CA ASP A 22 18.00 -2.14 2.38
C ASP A 22 17.68 -2.87 1.06
N ASP A 23 18.68 -3.02 0.19
CA ASP A 23 18.53 -3.66 -1.13
C ASP A 23 17.92 -5.07 -1.01
N LYS A 24 18.35 -5.85 -0.01
CA LYS A 24 17.82 -7.21 0.24
C LYS A 24 16.33 -7.22 0.56
N LEU A 25 15.82 -6.18 1.23
CA LEU A 25 14.39 -6.08 1.55
C LEU A 25 13.61 -5.58 0.33
N TYR A 26 14.18 -4.63 -0.42
CA TYR A 26 13.60 -4.14 -1.66
C TYR A 26 13.45 -5.25 -2.70
N ASP A 27 14.48 -6.07 -2.92
CA ASP A 27 14.42 -7.20 -3.86
C ASP A 27 13.38 -8.24 -3.47
N ARG A 28 13.26 -8.54 -2.17
CA ARG A 28 12.21 -9.43 -1.65
C ARG A 28 10.81 -8.86 -1.90
N LEU A 29 10.64 -7.55 -1.70
CA LEU A 29 9.38 -6.87 -1.99
C LEU A 29 9.03 -6.93 -3.48
N LEU A 30 10.01 -6.72 -4.37
CA LEU A 30 9.82 -6.80 -5.81
C LEU A 30 9.38 -8.19 -6.25
N ARG A 31 10.05 -9.24 -5.77
CA ARG A 31 9.67 -10.63 -6.08
C ARG A 31 8.27 -10.95 -5.59
N TYR A 32 7.96 -10.60 -4.34
CA TYR A 32 6.61 -10.81 -3.80
C TYR A 32 5.53 -10.07 -4.61
N ALA A 33 5.82 -8.85 -5.07
CA ALA A 33 4.92 -8.09 -5.92
C ALA A 33 4.70 -8.75 -7.29
N ASP A 34 5.77 -9.27 -7.90
CA ASP A 34 5.74 -9.98 -9.20
C ASP A 34 4.99 -11.31 -9.11
N ASP A 35 5.30 -12.13 -8.10
CA ASP A 35 4.68 -13.44 -7.85
C ASP A 35 3.16 -13.33 -7.64
N ASN A 36 2.70 -12.22 -7.06
CA ASN A 36 1.28 -11.96 -6.80
C ASN A 36 0.62 -11.09 -7.88
N ASN A 37 1.37 -10.65 -8.90
CA ASN A 37 0.94 -9.72 -9.95
C ASN A 37 0.28 -8.44 -9.39
N ILE A 38 0.88 -7.87 -8.35
CA ILE A 38 0.41 -6.66 -7.66
C ILE A 38 1.45 -5.54 -7.68
N THR A 39 1.03 -4.32 -7.38
CA THR A 39 1.96 -3.19 -7.26
C THR A 39 2.79 -3.29 -5.98
N LYS A 40 4.02 -2.74 -5.98
CA LYS A 40 4.87 -2.63 -4.79
C LYS A 40 4.15 -2.01 -3.59
N ALA A 41 3.32 -0.99 -3.86
CA ALA A 41 2.55 -0.31 -2.82
C ALA A 41 1.45 -1.20 -2.23
N GLU A 42 0.88 -2.11 -3.01
CA GLU A 42 -0.10 -3.08 -2.53
C GLU A 42 0.56 -4.23 -1.77
N ALA A 43 1.73 -4.70 -2.25
CA ALA A 43 2.56 -5.65 -1.52
C ALA A 43 2.87 -5.18 -0.10
N ILE A 44 3.34 -3.93 0.05
CA ILE A 44 3.61 -3.33 1.37
C ILE A 44 2.35 -3.32 2.23
N ARG A 45 1.19 -2.94 1.67
CA ARG A 45 -0.07 -2.90 2.42
C ARG A 45 -0.50 -4.28 2.90
N ARG A 46 -0.41 -5.32 2.05
CA ARG A 46 -0.76 -6.69 2.42
C ARG A 46 0.14 -7.24 3.52
N VAL A 47 1.46 -7.05 3.40
CA VAL A 47 2.42 -7.50 4.41
C VAL A 47 2.16 -6.81 5.74
N LEU A 48 1.89 -5.50 5.72
CA LEU A 48 1.53 -4.76 6.94
C LEU A 48 0.20 -5.25 7.54
N ASP A 49 -0.83 -5.48 6.73
CA ASP A 49 -2.14 -5.96 7.19
C ASP A 49 -2.09 -7.40 7.75
N GLU A 50 -1.20 -8.24 7.21
CA GLU A 50 -0.97 -9.61 7.68
C GLU A 50 -0.17 -9.65 9.00
N HIS A 51 0.81 -8.75 9.16
CA HIS A 51 1.73 -8.76 10.32
C HIS A 51 1.26 -7.90 11.49
N LEU A 52 0.39 -6.91 11.25
CA LEU A 52 -0.21 -6.13 12.32
C LEU A 52 -1.38 -6.91 12.92
N PRO A 53 -1.57 -6.85 14.25
CA PRO A 53 -2.71 -7.49 14.89
C PRO A 53 -4.01 -6.92 14.32
N LYS A 54 -4.93 -7.83 13.94
CA LYS A 54 -6.30 -7.45 13.57
C LYS A 54 -7.03 -7.10 14.88
N ASN A 55 -7.27 -5.81 15.08
CA ASN A 55 -8.13 -5.31 16.15
C ASN A 55 -9.60 -5.59 15.85
#